data_AF-A0A2W1AHY8-F1
#
_entry.id   AF-A0A2W1AHY8-F1
#
_cell.length_a   1.000
_cell.length_b   1.000
_cell.length_c   1.000
_cell.angle_alpha   90.00
_cell.angle_beta   90.00
_cell.angle_gamma   90.00
#
_symmetry.space_group_name_H-M   'P 1'
#
loop_
_entity.id
_entity.type
_entity.pdbx_description
1 polymer ?
#
loop_
_entity_poly.entity_id
_entity_poly.type
_entity_poly.pdbx_seq_one_letter_code
_entity_poly.pdbx_strand_id
1 'polypeptide(L)'
;MATATIQVEANADDGYRVDSGGGFAFDNSAAFVSTGAVNPGPGSTDTTCYFRFLSVDIPAGSTITAAKIQYKLNRAYSDASKTCDIHAEDVDSSGAIANDSAMTTSQGAATSAKTTWTLATSSDTTNFLDSADFAAVIAEVVARSGWSTGNNITIHLLNPTDAGMMEDREMRIKSHDSAGADAVKLVVTYTAPPKAGGVPQSLMLHDLL
;
A
#
# COMPACT_ATOMS: atom_id res chain seq x y z
N MET A 1 -19.44 -1.88 -11.01
CA MET A 1 -18.10 -1.88 -10.38
C MET A 1 -17.43 -0.56 -10.69
N ALA A 2 -16.77 0.02 -9.72
CA ALA A 2 -16.00 1.27 -9.83
C ALA A 2 -14.52 0.99 -9.58
N THR A 3 -13.66 1.91 -10.00
CA THR A 3 -12.22 1.84 -9.76
C THR A 3 -11.75 3.16 -9.18
N ALA A 4 -11.06 3.11 -8.04
CA ALA A 4 -10.31 4.22 -7.48
C ALA A 4 -8.83 4.04 -7.82
N THR A 5 -8.20 5.09 -8.34
CA THR A 5 -6.76 5.14 -8.60
C THR A 5 -6.19 6.36 -7.89
N ILE A 6 -5.32 6.12 -6.91
CA ILE A 6 -4.72 7.15 -6.07
C ILE A 6 -3.21 7.04 -6.21
N GLN A 7 -2.54 8.15 -6.50
CA GLN A 7 -1.08 8.21 -6.62
C GLN A 7 -0.51 8.78 -5.33
N VAL A 8 0.72 8.39 -4.96
CA VAL A 8 1.49 9.11 -3.94
C VAL A 8 1.74 10.54 -4.43
N GLU A 9 1.40 11.56 -3.63
CA GLU A 9 1.39 12.97 -4.06
C GLU A 9 2.48 13.84 -3.44
N ALA A 10 3.24 13.32 -2.46
CA ALA A 10 4.27 14.07 -1.76
C ALA A 10 5.44 13.17 -1.34
N ASN A 11 6.63 13.77 -1.20
CA ASN A 11 7.85 13.07 -0.79
C ASN A 11 7.71 12.41 0.60
N ALA A 12 6.91 13.01 1.50
CA ALA A 12 6.70 12.43 2.83
C ALA A 12 5.81 11.17 2.82
N ASP A 13 5.19 10.85 1.67
CA ASP A 13 4.19 9.80 1.53
C ASP A 13 4.74 8.50 0.96
N ASP A 14 6.04 8.43 0.71
CA ASP A 14 6.72 7.16 0.52
C ASP A 14 8.11 7.19 1.15
N GLY A 15 8.62 6.01 1.46
CA GLY A 15 9.91 5.88 2.12
C GLY A 15 10.22 4.44 2.45
N TYR A 16 11.43 4.22 2.91
CA TYR A 16 11.90 2.90 3.30
C TYR A 16 12.71 2.98 4.59
N ARG A 17 12.89 1.83 5.21
CA ARG A 17 13.84 1.63 6.30
C ARG A 17 14.77 0.47 5.99
N VAL A 18 15.99 0.56 6.48
CA VAL A 18 17.00 -0.50 6.43
C VAL A 18 17.31 -0.97 7.85
N ASP A 19 17.18 -2.26 8.13
CA ASP A 19 17.62 -2.90 9.37
C ASP A 19 19.12 -3.16 9.31
N SER A 20 19.89 -2.49 10.17
CA SER A 20 21.36 -2.46 10.11
C SER A 20 22.06 -3.13 11.30
N GLY A 21 21.51 -4.21 11.85
CA GLY A 21 22.20 -5.05 12.86
C GLY A 21 22.54 -4.32 14.17
N GLY A 22 21.90 -3.17 14.40
CA GLY A 22 22.09 -2.27 15.54
C GLY A 22 21.11 -1.09 15.59
N GLY A 23 20.16 -1.02 14.64
CA GLY A 23 19.16 0.04 14.51
C GLY A 23 18.58 0.12 13.09
N PHE A 24 17.57 0.97 12.91
CA PHE A 24 16.94 1.22 11.61
C PHE A 24 17.38 2.56 11.02
N ALA A 25 17.67 2.58 9.73
CA ALA A 25 17.89 3.80 8.96
C ALA A 25 16.65 4.11 8.12
N PHE A 26 15.87 5.11 8.53
CA PHE A 26 14.67 5.59 7.84
C PHE A 26 15.02 6.68 6.82
N ASP A 27 14.43 6.60 5.62
CA ASP A 27 14.60 7.57 4.55
C ASP A 27 13.32 7.70 3.72
N ASN A 28 12.79 8.92 3.67
CA ASN A 28 11.63 9.35 2.88
C ASN A 28 11.99 10.51 1.92
N SER A 29 13.24 10.52 1.46
CA SER A 29 13.78 11.55 0.57
C SER A 29 14.59 10.99 -0.61
N ALA A 30 14.86 9.68 -0.61
CA ALA A 30 15.51 9.02 -1.73
C ALA A 30 14.58 8.95 -2.95
N ALA A 31 15.18 8.98 -4.15
CA ALA A 31 14.51 8.73 -5.43
C ALA A 31 14.04 7.28 -5.64
N PHE A 32 14.12 6.45 -4.60
CA PHE A 32 13.59 5.10 -4.59
C PHE A 32 13.18 4.70 -3.18
N VAL A 33 12.27 3.74 -3.10
CA VAL A 33 12.05 2.92 -1.92
C VAL A 33 12.50 1.50 -2.18
N SER A 34 12.73 0.74 -1.11
CA SER A 34 13.32 -0.59 -1.22
C SER A 34 12.60 -1.63 -0.36
N THR A 35 12.51 -2.85 -0.89
CA THR A 35 12.09 -4.07 -0.19
C THR A 35 13.02 -5.22 -0.54
N GLY A 36 13.31 -6.12 0.41
CA GLY A 36 14.30 -7.18 0.28
C GLY A 36 15.58 -6.86 1.05
N ALA A 37 16.75 -7.34 0.62
CA ALA A 37 18.01 -7.10 1.35
C ALA A 37 19.01 -6.21 0.61
N VAL A 38 19.58 -5.25 1.34
CA VAL A 38 20.77 -4.47 0.97
C VAL A 38 22.02 -5.25 1.40
N ASN A 39 23.06 -5.27 0.55
CA ASN A 39 24.32 -5.99 0.75
C ASN A 39 24.15 -7.53 0.86
N PRO A 40 23.76 -8.22 -0.21
CA PRO A 40 23.49 -9.65 -0.16
C PRO A 40 24.71 -10.49 0.25
N GLY A 41 24.48 -11.55 1.02
CA GLY A 41 25.51 -12.40 1.64
C GLY A 41 25.65 -12.20 3.16
N PRO A 42 26.71 -12.73 3.80
CA PRO A 42 26.92 -12.58 5.24
C PRO A 42 26.99 -11.09 5.64
N GLY A 43 25.99 -10.63 6.39
CA GLY A 43 25.82 -9.21 6.74
C GLY A 43 24.70 -8.48 5.97
N SER A 44 23.80 -9.22 5.31
CA SER A 44 22.60 -8.68 4.67
C SER A 44 21.76 -7.87 5.62
N THR A 45 21.30 -6.72 5.14
CA THR A 45 20.45 -5.77 5.88
C THR A 45 19.09 -5.67 5.23
N ASP A 46 18.06 -6.02 5.98
CA ASP A 46 16.70 -6.11 5.51
C ASP A 46 16.08 -4.74 5.27
N THR A 47 15.24 -4.62 4.25
CA THR A 47 14.57 -3.37 3.89
C THR A 47 13.07 -3.57 3.78
N THR A 48 12.34 -2.60 4.33
CA THR A 48 10.88 -2.52 4.20
C THR A 48 10.50 -1.12 3.78
N CYS A 49 9.44 -0.98 3.00
CA CYS A 49 8.98 0.33 2.54
C CYS A 49 7.49 0.54 2.78
N TYR A 50 7.07 1.79 2.64
CA TYR A 50 5.68 2.18 2.71
C TYR A 50 5.30 3.11 1.54
N PHE A 51 4.01 3.16 1.27
CA PHE A 51 3.36 4.12 0.38
C PHE A 51 2.06 4.59 1.04
N ARG A 52 1.90 5.89 1.21
CA ARG A 52 0.72 6.53 1.80
C ARG A 52 -0.10 7.21 0.70
N PHE A 53 -1.35 6.81 0.60
CA PHE A 53 -2.30 7.30 -0.39
C PHE A 53 -3.32 8.20 0.31
N LEU A 54 -3.39 9.46 -0.10
CA LEU A 54 -4.26 10.45 0.53
C LEU A 54 -5.66 10.44 -0.08
N SER A 55 -6.64 10.87 0.69
CA SER A 55 -7.99 11.17 0.18
C SER A 55 -8.61 10.01 -0.63
N VAL A 56 -8.56 8.78 -0.12
CA VAL A 56 -9.03 7.60 -0.84
C VAL A 56 -10.55 7.63 -1.00
N ASP A 57 -11.01 7.74 -2.25
CA ASP A 57 -12.43 7.81 -2.59
C ASP A 57 -13.07 6.42 -2.74
N ILE A 58 -13.21 5.73 -1.60
CA ILE A 58 -13.91 4.45 -1.48
C ILE A 58 -14.96 4.57 -0.37
N PRO A 59 -16.26 4.48 -0.67
CA PRO A 59 -17.31 4.53 0.33
C PRO A 59 -17.20 3.41 1.36
N ALA A 60 -17.52 3.71 2.62
CA ALA A 60 -17.64 2.71 3.68
C ALA A 60 -18.67 1.63 3.33
N GLY A 61 -18.37 0.37 3.65
CA GLY A 61 -19.21 -0.78 3.30
C GLY A 61 -19.11 -1.23 1.83
N SER A 62 -18.14 -0.70 1.07
CA SER A 62 -17.84 -1.22 -0.27
C SER A 62 -17.27 -2.63 -0.22
N THR A 63 -17.67 -3.47 -1.17
CA THR A 63 -17.01 -4.77 -1.40
C THR A 63 -15.82 -4.58 -2.32
N ILE A 64 -14.61 -4.85 -1.82
CA ILE A 64 -13.39 -4.81 -2.61
C ILE A 64 -13.27 -6.09 -3.44
N THR A 65 -13.08 -5.95 -4.75
CA THR A 65 -12.99 -7.09 -5.68
C THR A 65 -11.59 -7.31 -6.24
N ALA A 66 -10.78 -6.24 -6.31
CA ALA A 66 -9.38 -6.32 -6.66
C ALA A 66 -8.64 -5.12 -6.05
N ALA A 67 -7.39 -5.31 -5.65
CA ALA A 67 -6.51 -4.22 -5.23
C ALA A 67 -5.07 -4.51 -5.59
N LYS A 68 -4.37 -3.53 -6.16
CA LYS A 68 -2.95 -3.64 -6.52
C LYS A 68 -2.25 -2.30 -6.37
N ILE A 69 -0.93 -2.34 -6.20
CA ILE A 69 -0.09 -1.18 -6.48
C ILE A 69 0.41 -1.26 -7.91
N GLN A 70 0.43 -0.12 -8.60
CA GLN A 70 1.16 0.05 -9.83
C GLN A 70 2.45 0.79 -9.52
N TYR A 71 3.58 0.21 -9.90
CA TYR A 71 4.90 0.72 -9.56
C TYR A 71 5.82 0.77 -10.78
N LYS A 72 6.85 1.61 -10.73
CA LYS A 72 7.95 1.58 -11.70
C LYS A 72 9.23 1.16 -11.00
N LEU A 73 10.01 0.31 -11.64
CA LEU A 73 11.33 -0.03 -11.14
C LEU A 73 12.28 1.17 -11.28
N ASN A 74 13.05 1.45 -10.22
CA ASN A 74 14.14 2.41 -10.27
C ASN A 74 15.35 1.85 -11.04
N ARG A 75 15.51 0.53 -11.06
CA ARG A 75 16.51 -0.21 -11.86
C ARG A 75 16.00 -1.61 -12.17
N ALA A 76 16.57 -2.26 -13.17
CA ALA A 76 16.27 -3.66 -13.48
C ALA A 76 16.40 -4.57 -12.23
N TYR A 77 15.46 -5.49 -12.08
CA TYR A 77 15.40 -6.48 -11.02
C TYR A 77 15.46 -7.88 -11.63
N SER A 78 16.43 -8.70 -11.22
CA SER A 78 16.72 -9.98 -11.87
C SER A 78 16.66 -11.19 -10.93
N ASP A 79 16.20 -11.00 -9.69
CA ASP A 79 16.13 -12.07 -8.69
C ASP A 79 14.70 -12.61 -8.60
N ALA A 80 14.44 -13.61 -9.43
CA ALA A 80 13.17 -14.34 -9.39
C ALA A 80 13.03 -15.06 -8.04
N SER A 81 11.79 -15.33 -7.63
CA SER A 81 11.40 -16.13 -6.45
C SER A 81 11.53 -15.49 -5.07
N LYS A 82 11.94 -14.21 -4.96
CA LYS A 82 11.85 -13.49 -3.68
C LYS A 82 10.43 -13.00 -3.44
N THR A 83 10.03 -12.92 -2.18
CA THR A 83 8.64 -12.56 -1.81
C THR A 83 8.64 -11.51 -0.71
N CYS A 84 7.72 -10.54 -0.78
CA CYS A 84 7.40 -9.63 0.32
C CYS A 84 5.96 -9.83 0.78
N ASP A 85 5.63 -9.44 2.00
CA ASP A 85 4.26 -9.39 2.48
C ASP A 85 3.69 -7.97 2.32
N ILE A 86 2.56 -7.87 1.64
CA ILE A 86 1.78 -6.63 1.49
C ILE A 86 0.80 -6.55 2.65
N HIS A 87 0.91 -5.49 3.43
CA HIS A 87 -0.02 -5.12 4.50
C HIS A 87 -0.53 -3.70 4.28
N ALA A 88 -1.65 -3.36 4.93
CA ALA A 88 -2.01 -1.98 5.16
C ALA A 88 -1.86 -1.64 6.64
N GLU A 89 -1.86 -0.35 6.97
CA GLU A 89 -2.04 0.10 8.36
C GLU A 89 -3.52 -0.03 8.75
N ASP A 90 -3.81 -0.80 9.81
CA ASP A 90 -5.15 -1.06 10.36
C ASP A 90 -5.62 0.11 11.24
N VAL A 91 -5.78 1.27 10.62
CA VAL A 91 -6.30 2.49 11.23
C VAL A 91 -7.36 3.11 10.32
N ASP A 92 -8.22 3.96 10.88
CA ASP A 92 -9.32 4.56 10.13
C ASP A 92 -8.81 5.49 9.02
N SER A 93 -7.76 6.27 9.31
CA SER A 93 -7.07 7.14 8.37
C SER A 93 -5.63 7.29 8.78
N SER A 94 -4.69 6.93 7.91
CA SER A 94 -3.27 6.94 8.26
C SER A 94 -2.67 8.34 8.35
N GLY A 95 -1.79 8.52 9.34
CA GLY A 95 -0.97 9.72 9.53
C GLY A 95 0.28 9.71 8.66
N ALA A 96 0.98 10.84 8.58
CA ALA A 96 2.27 10.91 7.91
C ALA A 96 3.35 10.14 8.67
N ILE A 97 4.23 9.45 7.94
CA ILE A 97 5.39 8.76 8.50
C ILE A 97 6.60 9.69 8.37
N ALA A 98 6.85 10.49 9.41
CA ALA A 98 7.89 11.53 9.39
C ALA A 98 9.25 11.06 9.93
N ASN A 99 9.31 9.89 10.56
CA ASN A 99 10.52 9.35 11.19
C ASN A 99 10.36 7.85 11.49
N ASP A 100 11.44 7.22 11.94
CA ASP A 100 11.49 5.80 12.26
C ASP A 100 10.51 5.35 13.38
N SER A 101 10.26 6.21 14.37
CA SER A 101 9.29 5.90 15.42
C SER A 101 7.86 5.83 14.88
N ALA A 102 7.52 6.73 13.94
CA ALA A 102 6.24 6.69 13.24
C ALA A 102 6.15 5.45 12.32
N MET A 103 7.26 5.08 11.65
CA MET A 103 7.33 3.88 10.82
C MET A 103 7.07 2.61 11.66
N THR A 104 7.73 2.50 12.82
CA THR A 104 7.55 1.38 13.76
C THR A 104 6.12 1.29 14.26
N THR A 105 5.51 2.43 14.60
CA THR A 105 4.11 2.48 15.05
C THR A 105 3.15 2.02 13.95
N SER A 106 3.32 2.55 12.73
CA SER A 106 2.47 2.21 11.57
C SER A 106 2.58 0.73 11.19
N GLN A 107 3.79 0.15 11.21
CA GLN A 107 3.98 -1.28 10.94
C GLN A 107 3.48 -2.18 12.07
N GLY A 108 3.56 -1.72 13.33
CA GLY A 108 3.01 -2.44 14.48
C GLY A 108 1.48 -2.50 14.47
N ALA A 109 0.84 -1.59 13.72
CA ALA A 109 -0.60 -1.57 13.46
C ALA A 109 -0.95 -2.18 12.10
N ALA A 110 -0.20 -3.17 11.60
CA ALA A 110 -0.50 -3.81 10.33
C ALA A 110 -1.82 -4.61 10.35
N THR A 111 -2.51 -4.66 9.22
CA THR A 111 -3.68 -5.52 9.01
C THR A 111 -3.36 -6.98 9.29
N SER A 112 -4.36 -7.71 9.81
CA SER A 112 -4.30 -9.15 9.99
C SER A 112 -4.26 -9.88 8.65
N ALA A 113 -5.05 -9.41 7.67
CA ALA A 113 -4.92 -9.83 6.29
C ALA A 113 -3.56 -9.39 5.72
N LYS A 114 -2.95 -10.30 4.96
CA LYS A 114 -1.74 -10.04 4.19
C LYS A 114 -1.76 -10.78 2.86
N THR A 115 -1.05 -10.25 1.88
CA THR A 115 -0.76 -10.96 0.62
C THR A 115 0.74 -11.12 0.49
N THR A 116 1.21 -12.36 0.38
CA THR A 116 2.59 -12.63 -0.03
C THR A 116 2.72 -12.41 -1.54
N TRP A 117 3.56 -11.46 -1.94
CA TRP A 117 3.79 -11.08 -3.32
C TRP A 117 5.17 -11.57 -3.79
N THR A 118 5.16 -12.50 -4.75
CA THR A 118 6.36 -12.91 -5.48
C THR A 118 6.82 -11.82 -6.44
N LEU A 119 8.01 -11.31 -6.20
CA LEU A 119 8.63 -10.25 -6.99
C LEU A 119 9.06 -10.81 -8.35
N ALA A 120 8.46 -10.27 -9.41
CA ALA A 120 8.77 -10.66 -10.78
C ALA A 120 10.06 -9.96 -11.26
N THR A 121 10.91 -10.70 -11.97
CA THR A 121 12.05 -10.10 -12.65
C THR A 121 11.58 -9.23 -13.81
N SER A 122 12.17 -8.05 -13.96
CA SER A 122 11.89 -7.15 -15.06
C SER A 122 13.05 -6.21 -15.31
N SER A 123 13.32 -5.91 -16.57
CA SER A 123 14.21 -4.84 -17.01
C SER A 123 13.45 -3.57 -17.40
N ASP A 124 12.12 -3.58 -17.37
CA ASP A 124 11.28 -2.42 -17.67
C ASP A 124 11.29 -1.44 -16.49
N THR A 125 11.90 -0.28 -16.70
CA THR A 125 11.99 0.83 -15.73
C THR A 125 11.15 2.04 -16.15
N THR A 126 10.41 1.90 -17.25
CA THR A 126 9.67 2.99 -17.90
C THR A 126 8.17 2.85 -17.69
N ASN A 127 7.63 1.64 -17.84
CA ASN A 127 6.20 1.38 -17.69
C ASN A 127 5.83 0.99 -16.26
N PHE A 128 4.57 1.21 -15.92
CA PHE A 128 4.01 0.71 -14.67
C PHE A 128 3.86 -0.82 -14.74
N LEU A 129 4.34 -1.49 -13.69
CA LEU A 129 4.15 -2.90 -13.40
C LEU A 129 3.12 -3.04 -12.28
N ASP A 130 2.48 -4.20 -12.20
CA ASP A 130 1.46 -4.49 -11.19
C ASP A 130 2.01 -5.42 -10.10
N SER A 131 1.59 -5.21 -8.85
CA SER A 131 1.80 -6.16 -7.76
C SER A 131 0.84 -7.36 -7.84
N ALA A 132 1.00 -8.32 -6.93
CA ALA A 132 -0.06 -9.28 -6.63
C ALA A 132 -1.34 -8.57 -6.16
N ASP A 133 -2.48 -9.25 -6.29
CA ASP A 133 -3.75 -8.78 -5.76
C ASP A 133 -3.80 -8.89 -4.23
N PHE A 134 -4.17 -7.80 -3.57
CA PHE A 134 -4.31 -7.72 -2.11
C PHE A 134 -5.68 -7.18 -1.70
N ALA A 135 -6.75 -7.56 -2.41
CA ALA A 135 -8.11 -7.11 -2.11
C ALA A 135 -8.51 -7.33 -0.64
N ALA A 136 -8.11 -8.44 -0.03
CA ALA A 136 -8.39 -8.75 1.37
C ALA A 136 -7.77 -7.74 2.36
N VAL A 137 -6.58 -7.22 2.04
CA VAL A 137 -5.88 -6.20 2.85
C VAL A 137 -6.66 -4.90 2.85
N ILE A 138 -7.08 -4.42 1.67
CA ILE A 138 -7.90 -3.19 1.58
C ILE A 138 -9.29 -3.42 2.20
N ALA A 139 -9.88 -4.60 2.03
CA ALA A 139 -11.18 -4.94 2.59
C ALA A 139 -11.21 -4.79 4.12
N GLU A 140 -10.14 -5.17 4.82
CA GLU A 140 -10.02 -4.99 6.27
C GLU A 140 -10.10 -3.51 6.67
N VAL A 141 -9.31 -2.65 6.01
CA VAL A 141 -9.27 -1.20 6.30
C VAL A 141 -10.62 -0.52 6.00
N VAL A 142 -11.24 -0.80 4.85
CA VAL A 142 -12.52 -0.15 4.48
C VAL A 142 -13.74 -0.68 5.25
N ALA A 143 -13.59 -1.81 5.94
CA ALA A 143 -14.61 -2.39 6.82
C ALA A 143 -14.58 -1.82 8.24
N ARG A 144 -13.55 -1.03 8.59
CA ARG A 144 -13.43 -0.38 9.90
C ARG A 144 -14.59 0.58 10.14
N SER A 145 -15.05 0.66 11.39
CA SER A 145 -16.20 1.51 11.75
C SER A 145 -15.95 3.01 11.58
N GLY A 146 -14.68 3.44 11.67
CA GLY A 146 -14.29 4.83 11.43
C GLY A 146 -13.83 5.12 10.00
N TRP A 147 -13.88 4.13 9.10
CA TRP A 147 -13.58 4.37 7.69
C TRP A 147 -14.62 5.31 7.07
N SER A 148 -14.13 6.34 6.39
CA SER A 148 -14.92 7.26 5.59
C SER A 148 -14.21 7.60 4.29
N THR A 149 -14.99 7.92 3.25
CA THR A 149 -14.47 8.49 2.01
C THR A 149 -13.55 9.67 2.32
N GLY A 150 -12.37 9.69 1.71
CA GLY A 150 -11.35 10.73 1.94
C GLY A 150 -10.35 10.39 3.06
N ASN A 151 -10.49 9.24 3.71
CA ASN A 151 -9.46 8.75 4.62
C ASN A 151 -8.20 8.32 3.84
N ASN A 152 -7.07 8.27 4.53
CA ASN A 152 -5.79 7.87 3.95
C ASN A 152 -5.52 6.38 4.21
N ILE A 153 -4.80 5.74 3.30
CA ILE A 153 -4.32 4.37 3.44
C ILE A 153 -2.81 4.35 3.33
N THR A 154 -2.13 3.70 4.28
CA THR A 154 -0.72 3.33 4.13
C THR A 154 -0.62 1.86 3.76
N ILE A 155 0.13 1.55 2.71
CA ILE A 155 0.52 0.19 2.32
C ILE A 155 1.98 -0.03 2.69
N HIS A 156 2.27 -1.14 3.33
CA HIS A 156 3.61 -1.58 3.68
C HIS A 156 4.03 -2.79 2.84
N LEU A 157 5.27 -2.78 2.36
CA LEU A 157 5.96 -3.97 1.86
C LEU A 157 6.95 -4.41 2.93
N LEU A 158 6.59 -5.49 3.61
CA LEU A 158 7.35 -6.06 4.72
C LEU A 158 8.08 -7.32 4.28
N ASN A 159 9.18 -7.63 4.95
CA ASN A 159 9.81 -8.92 4.76
C ASN A 159 8.92 -10.02 5.34
N PRO A 160 8.76 -11.15 4.64
CA PRO A 160 8.03 -12.28 5.18
C PRO A 160 8.72 -12.77 6.45
N THR A 161 7.93 -13.29 7.38
CA THR A 161 8.44 -13.88 8.63
C THR A 161 9.23 -15.17 8.41
N ASP A 162 9.15 -15.77 7.22
CA ASP A 162 9.83 -17.01 6.89
C ASP A 162 11.31 -16.77 6.54
N ALA A 163 12.21 -17.53 7.17
CA ALA A 163 13.64 -17.45 6.94
C ALA A 163 14.00 -17.70 5.45
N GLY A 164 14.99 -16.96 4.92
CA GLY A 164 15.50 -17.15 3.56
C GLY A 164 14.75 -16.39 2.45
N MET A 165 13.67 -15.67 2.76
CA MET A 165 12.81 -15.07 1.73
C MET A 165 13.38 -13.79 1.07
N MET A 166 14.45 -13.19 1.62
CA MET A 166 15.00 -11.91 1.13
C MET A 166 16.54 -11.81 1.02
N GLU A 167 17.29 -12.89 1.24
CA GLU A 167 18.74 -12.84 1.53
C GLU A 167 19.67 -12.32 0.39
N ASP A 168 19.18 -12.13 -0.84
CA ASP A 168 20.07 -11.92 -2.00
C ASP A 168 19.86 -10.65 -2.83
N ARG A 169 18.74 -9.92 -2.68
CA ARG A 169 18.60 -8.61 -3.32
C ARG A 169 17.37 -7.83 -2.93
N GLU A 170 17.55 -6.52 -2.91
CA GLU A 170 16.46 -5.56 -2.86
C GLU A 170 15.86 -5.27 -4.26
N MET A 171 14.54 -5.13 -4.31
CA MET A 171 13.83 -4.48 -5.40
C MET A 171 13.67 -2.99 -5.08
N ARG A 172 14.13 -2.13 -5.98
CA ARG A 172 13.97 -0.67 -5.86
C ARG A 172 12.84 -0.19 -6.73
N ILE A 173 11.86 0.45 -6.10
CA ILE A 173 10.71 1.08 -6.73
C ILE A 173 10.96 2.59 -6.76
N LYS A 174 10.61 3.28 -7.85
CA LYS A 174 10.67 4.74 -7.90
C LYS A 174 9.73 5.34 -6.86
N SER A 175 10.26 6.24 -6.03
CA SER A 175 9.49 7.06 -5.12
C SER A 175 8.97 8.32 -5.82
N HIS A 176 8.15 9.09 -5.11
CA HIS A 176 7.72 10.42 -5.53
C HIS A 176 8.91 11.35 -5.80
N ASP A 177 9.97 11.27 -4.99
CA ASP A 177 11.22 12.06 -5.17
C ASP A 177 11.96 11.75 -6.47
N SER A 178 11.74 10.59 -7.11
CA SER A 178 12.30 10.31 -8.45
C SER A 178 11.72 11.24 -9.50
N ALA A 179 10.39 11.36 -9.50
CA ALA A 179 9.56 12.21 -10.33
C ALA A 179 8.12 11.91 -9.91
N GLY A 180 7.35 12.92 -9.49
CA GLY A 180 6.00 12.68 -8.95
C GLY A 180 5.10 11.85 -9.87
N ALA A 181 5.23 12.00 -11.20
CA ALA A 181 4.47 11.22 -12.20
C ALA A 181 4.81 9.71 -12.24
N ASP A 182 5.99 9.32 -11.75
CA ASP A 182 6.46 7.94 -11.66
C ASP A 182 6.14 7.27 -10.32
N ALA A 183 5.60 8.03 -9.35
CA ALA A 183 5.26 7.54 -8.02
C ALA A 183 4.22 6.42 -8.07
N VAL A 184 4.24 5.59 -7.03
CA VAL A 184 3.35 4.42 -6.91
C VAL A 184 1.89 4.85 -6.88
N LYS A 185 1.03 4.02 -7.50
CA LYS A 185 -0.42 4.18 -7.47
C LYS A 185 -1.07 3.01 -6.75
N LEU A 186 -2.04 3.28 -5.90
CA LEU A 186 -3.00 2.30 -5.41
C LEU A 186 -4.18 2.26 -6.39
N VAL A 187 -4.49 1.07 -6.93
CA VAL A 187 -5.64 0.84 -7.80
C VAL A 187 -6.56 -0.17 -7.13
N VAL A 188 -7.77 0.26 -6.80
CA VAL A 188 -8.77 -0.57 -6.11
C VAL A 188 -10.03 -0.65 -6.97
N THR A 189 -10.46 -1.87 -7.28
CA THR A 189 -11.76 -2.14 -7.89
C THR A 189 -12.73 -2.57 -6.80
N TYR A 190 -13.91 -1.96 -6.80
CA TYR A 190 -14.92 -2.19 -5.77
C TYR A 190 -16.35 -2.10 -6.30
N THR A 191 -17.27 -2.65 -5.52
CA THR A 191 -18.70 -2.41 -5.66
C THR A 191 -19.14 -1.58 -4.47
N ALA A 192 -19.60 -0.36 -4.74
CA ALA A 192 -20.14 0.53 -3.71
C ALA A 192 -21.32 -0.16 -3.00
N PRO A 193 -21.55 0.13 -1.71
CA PRO A 193 -22.72 -0.38 -1.01
C PRO A 193 -24.00 0.09 -1.73
N PRO A 194 -25.11 -0.65 -1.59
CA PRO A 194 -26.41 -0.15 -1.99
C PRO A 194 -26.62 1.24 -1.35
N LYS A 195 -27.10 2.22 -2.13
CA LYS A 195 -27.52 3.50 -1.55
C LYS A 195 -28.54 3.18 -0.46
N ALA A 196 -28.33 3.70 0.74
CA ALA A 196 -29.31 3.58 1.82
C ALA A 196 -30.67 3.97 1.24
N GLY A 197 -31.63 3.05 1.28
CA GLY A 197 -32.91 3.23 0.61
C GLY A 197 -33.51 4.56 1.02
N GLY A 198 -33.57 5.52 0.09
CA GLY A 198 -34.40 6.69 0.29
C GLY A 198 -35.80 6.14 0.52
N VAL A 199 -36.40 6.47 1.68
CA VAL A 199 -37.81 6.18 1.92
C VAL A 199 -38.53 6.66 0.66
N PRO A 200 -39.17 5.77 -0.12
CA PRO A 200 -39.94 6.25 -1.25
C PRO A 200 -40.96 7.21 -0.67
N GLN A 201 -40.98 8.46 -1.15
CA GLN A 201 -42.09 9.37 -0.89
C GLN A 201 -43.32 8.82 -1.63
N SER A 202 -43.83 7.69 -1.17
CA SER A 202 -45.08 7.11 -1.63
C SER A 202 -46.19 7.74 -0.77
N LEU A 203 -46.81 8.75 -1.37
CA LEU A 203 -48.22 9.07 -1.24
C LEU A 203 -48.75 9.24 0.20
N MET A 204 -48.56 10.43 0.77
CA MET A 204 -49.54 10.97 1.73
C MET A 204 -50.83 11.31 0.98
N LEU A 205 -51.55 10.29 0.50
CA LEU A 205 -52.97 10.43 0.17
C LEU A 205 -53.71 10.34 1.50
N HIS A 206 -53.91 11.49 2.15
CA HIS A 206 -54.97 11.61 3.13
C HIS A 206 -56.08 12.43 2.49
N ASP A 207 -57.13 11.69 2.12
CA ASP A 207 -58.45 12.22 1.85
C ASP A 207 -58.82 13.29 2.88
N LEU A 208 -59.23 14.45 2.40
CA LEU A 208 -60.15 15.31 3.13
C LEU A 208 -61.17 15.86 2.13
N LEU A 209 -62.38 15.35 2.32
CA LEU A 209 -63.67 15.86 1.87
C LEU A 209 -63.81 17.37 2.04
#